data_AF-A0A7C1A909-F1
#
_entry.id   AF-A0A7C1A909-F1
#
_cell.length_a   1.000
_cell.length_b   1.000
_cell.length_c   1.000
_cell.angle_alpha   90.00
_cell.angle_beta   90.00
_cell.angle_gamma   90.00
#
_symmetry.space_group_name_H-M   'P 1'
#
loop_
_entity.id
_entity.type
_entity.pdbx_description
1 polymer ?
#
loop_
_entity_poly.entity_id
_entity_poly.type
_entity_poly.pdbx_seq_one_letter_code
_entity_poly.pdbx_strand_id
1 'polypeptide(L)'
;MKILLHICCANCAVYPAGSLRSEGHQLAGFWFNPNIHPYQEYRSRLDSLKKMGDKWRLDIIYSGGYDPAEFFEMLETADSLNGPITSRESVTPSPERCG
;
A
#
# COMPACT_ATOMS: atom_id res chain seq x y z
N MET A 1 6.74 9.78 -19.36
CA MET A 1 5.80 8.62 -19.48
C MET A 1 4.62 8.82 -18.54
N LYS A 2 3.57 7.97 -18.59
CA LYS A 2 2.52 7.93 -17.57
C LYS A 2 2.88 6.87 -16.53
N ILE A 3 2.91 7.23 -15.26
CA ILE A 3 3.33 6.35 -14.16
C ILE A 3 2.24 6.35 -13.09
N LEU A 4 1.84 5.15 -12.67
CA LEU A 4 1.03 4.93 -11.48
C LEU A 4 1.96 4.49 -10.34
N LEU A 5 2.09 5.31 -9.31
CA LEU A 5 2.96 5.06 -8.17
C LEU A 5 2.13 4.45 -7.03
N HIS A 6 2.47 3.24 -6.61
CA HIS A 6 1.94 2.65 -5.38
C HIS A 6 2.51 3.38 -4.15
N ILE A 7 1.64 3.76 -3.23
CA ILE A 7 1.98 4.55 -2.05
C ILE A 7 1.36 3.88 -0.81
N CYS A 8 2.20 3.42 0.11
CA CYS A 8 1.79 2.89 1.40
C CYS A 8 1.87 3.91 2.55
N CYS A 9 2.49 5.07 2.31
CA CYS A 9 2.69 6.17 3.27
C CYS A 9 3.19 7.45 2.59
N ALA A 10 2.88 8.62 3.15
CA ALA A 10 3.28 9.91 2.57
C ALA A 10 4.81 10.07 2.45
N ASN A 11 5.55 9.78 3.52
CA ASN A 11 7.02 9.85 3.56
C ASN A 11 7.67 8.97 2.47
N CYS A 12 7.03 7.84 2.15
CA CYS A 12 7.50 6.86 1.19
C CYS A 12 7.36 7.38 -0.27
N ALA A 13 6.44 8.32 -0.51
CA ALA A 13 6.18 8.90 -1.82
C ALA A 13 6.94 10.20 -2.11
N VAL A 14 7.39 10.94 -1.10
CA VAL A 14 8.01 12.29 -1.28
C VAL A 14 9.18 12.26 -2.26
N TYR A 15 10.17 11.40 -2.03
CA TYR A 15 11.34 11.31 -2.89
C TYR A 15 11.02 10.78 -4.31
N PRO A 16 10.39 9.60 -4.49
CA PRO A 16 10.12 9.08 -5.82
C PRO A 16 9.17 9.98 -6.62
N ALA A 17 8.13 10.54 -6.01
CA ALA A 17 7.23 11.46 -6.71
C ALA A 17 7.94 12.74 -7.15
N GLY A 18 8.88 13.25 -6.32
CA GLY A 18 9.71 14.39 -6.67
C GLY A 18 10.64 14.09 -7.85
N SER A 19 11.41 13.00 -7.78
CA SER A 19 12.34 12.61 -8.85
C SER A 19 11.61 12.40 -10.18
N LEU A 20 10.54 11.59 -10.16
CA LEU A 20 9.80 11.25 -11.38
C LEU A 20 9.15 12.47 -12.03
N ARG A 21 8.63 13.43 -11.23
CA ARG A 21 8.12 14.69 -11.78
C ARG A 21 9.25 15.55 -12.35
N SER A 22 10.42 15.60 -11.70
CA SER A 22 11.58 16.37 -12.19
C SER A 22 12.13 15.84 -13.52
N GLU A 23 12.00 14.54 -13.76
CA GLU A 23 12.32 13.88 -15.03
C GLU A 23 11.24 14.11 -16.12
N GLY A 24 10.14 14.81 -15.81
CA GLY A 24 9.08 15.14 -16.77
C GLY A 24 8.01 14.06 -16.94
N HIS A 25 7.89 13.10 -16.02
CA HIS A 25 6.84 12.09 -16.07
C HIS A 25 5.48 12.62 -15.58
N GLN A 26 4.40 12.10 -16.16
CA GLN A 26 3.03 12.28 -15.67
C GLN A 26 2.77 11.25 -14.59
N LEU A 27 2.46 11.71 -13.38
CA LEU A 27 2.34 10.86 -12.19
C LEU A 27 0.91 10.86 -11.65
N ALA A 28 0.42 9.66 -11.32
CA ALA A 28 -0.72 9.46 -10.43
C ALA A 28 -0.30 8.53 -9.29
N GLY A 29 -0.93 8.67 -8.13
CA GLY A 29 -0.71 7.80 -6.96
C GLY A 29 -1.82 6.77 -6.80
N PHE A 30 -1.48 5.65 -6.16
CA PHE A 30 -2.41 4.61 -5.74
C PHE A 30 -2.13 4.24 -4.28
N TRP A 31 -3.09 4.49 -3.40
CA TRP A 31 -3.00 4.11 -1.99
C TRP A 31 -3.61 2.73 -1.76
N PHE A 32 -2.83 1.82 -1.17
CA PHE A 32 -3.28 0.53 -0.67
C PHE A 32 -2.22 -0.08 0.25
N ASN A 33 -2.59 -0.52 1.45
CA ASN A 33 -1.70 -1.32 2.30
C ASN A 33 -2.50 -2.05 3.39
N PRO A 34 -2.76 -3.36 3.24
CA PRO A 34 -3.50 -4.16 4.24
C PRO A 34 -2.65 -4.46 5.48
N ASN A 35 -1.32 -4.28 5.40
CA ASN A 35 -0.40 -4.51 6.51
C ASN A 35 -0.25 -3.27 7.42
N ILE A 36 -1.34 -2.51 7.63
CA ILE A 36 -1.33 -1.38 8.58
C ILE A 36 -2.26 -1.70 9.73
N HIS A 37 -1.67 -1.90 10.89
CA HIS A 37 -2.36 -2.07 12.16
C HIS A 37 -1.58 -1.30 13.25
N PRO A 38 -2.24 -0.70 14.25
CA PRO A 38 -3.69 -0.60 14.46
C PRO A 38 -4.35 0.51 13.61
N TYR A 39 -5.69 0.62 13.69
CA TYR A 39 -6.49 1.63 12.98
C TYR A 39 -5.93 3.06 13.06
N GLN A 40 -5.37 3.45 14.22
CA GLN A 40 -4.80 4.78 14.43
C GLN A 40 -3.65 5.06 13.46
N GLU A 41 -2.80 4.07 13.20
CA GLU A 41 -1.69 4.18 12.26
C GLU A 41 -2.23 4.26 10.81
N TYR A 42 -3.22 3.44 10.46
CA TYR A 42 -3.89 3.50 9.16
C TYR A 42 -4.43 4.90 8.87
N ARG A 43 -5.18 5.46 9.84
CA ARG A 43 -5.72 6.83 9.75
C ARG A 43 -4.63 7.88 9.62
N SER A 44 -3.61 7.81 10.47
CA SER A 44 -2.49 8.76 10.47
C SER A 44 -1.78 8.79 9.11
N ARG A 45 -1.47 7.62 8.53
CA ARG A 45 -0.81 7.53 7.23
C ARG A 45 -1.71 8.00 6.09
N LEU A 46 -2.98 7.61 6.07
CA LEU A 46 -3.96 8.05 5.06
C LEU A 46 -4.14 9.57 5.08
N ASP A 47 -4.34 10.15 6.27
CA ASP A 47 -4.54 11.59 6.43
C ASP A 47 -3.27 12.37 6.04
N SER A 48 -2.09 11.83 6.37
CA SER A 48 -0.82 12.41 5.94
C SER A 48 -0.64 12.37 4.42
N LEU A 49 -1.06 11.27 3.77
CA LEU A 49 -0.97 11.16 2.32
C LEU A 49 -1.95 12.09 1.61
N LYS A 50 -3.18 12.24 2.11
CA LYS A 50 -4.16 13.21 1.60
C LYS A 50 -3.60 14.63 1.64
N LYS A 51 -3.07 15.05 2.79
CA LYS A 51 -2.41 16.37 2.94
C LYS A 51 -1.26 16.57 1.95
N MET A 52 -0.44 15.53 1.72
CA MET A 52 0.64 15.58 0.74
C MET A 52 0.09 15.71 -0.69
N GLY A 53 -0.90 14.89 -1.05
CA GLY A 53 -1.57 14.90 -2.36
C GLY A 53 -2.14 16.28 -2.69
N ASP A 54 -2.87 16.87 -1.76
CA ASP A 54 -3.44 18.21 -1.89
C ASP A 54 -2.35 19.28 -2.10
N LYS A 55 -1.31 19.27 -1.26
CA LYS A 55 -0.21 20.23 -1.32
C LYS A 55 0.57 20.11 -2.64
N TRP A 56 0.75 18.90 -3.15
CA TRP A 56 1.57 18.62 -4.33
C TRP A 56 0.76 18.59 -5.62
N ARG A 57 -0.58 18.71 -5.52
CA ARG A 57 -1.52 18.52 -6.64
C ARG A 57 -1.23 17.21 -7.37
N LEU A 58 -1.12 16.13 -6.59
CA LEU A 58 -0.94 14.78 -7.10
C LEU A 58 -2.29 14.07 -7.04
N ASP A 59 -2.77 13.59 -8.18
CA ASP A 59 -3.98 12.78 -8.24
C ASP A 59 -3.69 11.41 -7.63
N ILE A 60 -4.38 11.07 -6.54
CA ILE A 60 -4.21 9.82 -5.82
C ILE A 60 -5.54 9.07 -5.79
N ILE A 61 -5.50 7.82 -6.25
CA ILE A 61 -6.58 6.87 -6.12
C ILE A 61 -6.49 6.25 -4.73
N TYR A 62 -7.52 6.45 -3.91
CA TYR A 62 -7.61 5.85 -2.59
C TYR A 62 -8.45 4.58 -2.66
N SER A 63 -7.77 3.44 -2.73
CA SER A 63 -8.42 2.13 -2.72
C SER A 63 -8.31 1.48 -1.35
N GLY A 64 -9.35 0.72 -0.99
CA GLY A 64 -9.41 -0.04 0.27
C GLY A 64 -9.91 0.74 1.48
N GLY A 65 -10.58 0.01 2.37
CA GLY A 65 -10.90 0.44 3.73
C GLY A 65 -9.89 -0.10 4.73
N TYR A 66 -10.07 0.23 6.01
CA TYR A 66 -9.37 -0.50 7.07
C TYR A 66 -10.16 -1.75 7.41
N ASP A 67 -9.60 -2.91 7.09
CA ASP A 67 -10.13 -4.22 7.46
C ASP A 67 -9.10 -4.98 8.33
N PRO A 68 -9.32 -5.07 9.66
CA PRO A 68 -8.48 -5.88 10.53
C PRO A 68 -8.42 -7.36 10.13
N ALA A 69 -9.47 -7.90 9.53
CA ALA A 69 -9.51 -9.32 9.16
C ALA A 69 -8.40 -9.62 8.15
N GLU A 70 -8.21 -8.76 7.13
CA GLU A 70 -7.12 -8.90 6.16
C GLU A 70 -5.73 -8.90 6.82
N PHE A 71 -5.55 -8.10 7.88
CA PHE A 71 -4.29 -8.07 8.64
C PHE A 71 -4.06 -9.38 9.41
N PHE A 72 -5.08 -9.89 10.09
CA PHE A 72 -4.96 -11.13 10.87
C PHE A 72 -4.85 -12.37 9.99
N GLU A 73 -5.61 -12.45 8.88
CA GLU A 73 -5.47 -13.52 7.88
C GLU A 73 -4.04 -13.61 7.34
N MET A 74 -3.39 -12.45 7.10
CA MET A 74 -1.99 -12.42 6.68
C MET A 74 -1.04 -12.97 7.76
N LEU A 75 -1.31 -12.74 9.04
CA LEU A 75 -0.51 -13.30 10.14
C LEU A 75 -0.71 -14.81 10.27
N GLU A 76 -1.95 -15.30 10.24
CA GLU A 76 -2.27 -16.74 10.30
C GLU A 76 -1.62 -17.51 9.14
N THR A 77 -1.64 -16.90 7.95
CA THR A 77 -0.96 -17.40 6.78
C THR A 77 0.56 -17.48 7.00
N ALA A 78 1.17 -16.43 7.55
CA ALA A 78 2.61 -16.41 7.83
C ALA A 78 3.01 -17.48 8.86
N ASP A 79 2.21 -17.66 9.91
CA ASP A 79 2.44 -18.70 10.93
C ASP A 79 2.28 -20.12 10.36
N SER A 80 1.33 -20.32 9.45
CA SER A 80 1.16 -21.58 8.71
C SER A 80 2.37 -21.90 7.82
N LEU A 81 3.08 -20.87 7.34
CA LEU A 81 4.34 -21.03 6.58
C LEU A 81 5.57 -21.25 7.47
N ASN A 82 5.48 -20.98 8.77
CA ASN A 82 6.56 -21.19 9.75
C ASN A 82 6.58 -22.62 10.33
N GLY A 83 5.65 -23.49 9.92
CA GLY A 83 5.72 -24.93 10.17
C GLY A 83 6.87 -25.63 9.41
N PRO A 84 7.19 -26.90 9.73
CA PRO A 84 8.19 -27.67 9.00
C PRO A 84 7.90 -27.64 7.50
N ILE A 85 8.96 -27.47 6.68
CA ILE A 85 8.91 -27.24 5.22
C ILE A 85 8.04 -28.27 4.46
N THR A 86 7.78 -29.43 5.07
CA THR A 86 7.05 -30.57 4.52
C THR A 86 5.54 -30.38 4.34
N SER A 87 4.92 -29.30 4.82
CA SER A 87 3.45 -29.07 4.71
C SER A 87 3.04 -27.79 3.99
N ARG A 88 3.96 -27.11 3.29
CA ARG A 88 3.66 -25.85 2.56
C ARG A 88 2.92 -26.12 1.24
N GLU A 89 1.68 -26.59 1.29
CA GLU A 89 0.80 -26.58 0.11
C GLU A 89 0.10 -25.23 -0.01
N SER A 90 0.53 -24.47 -1.03
CA SER A 90 -0.22 -23.43 -1.75
C SER A 90 -1.01 -22.41 -0.92
N VAL A 91 -0.32 -21.50 -0.24
CA VAL A 91 -0.89 -20.16 -0.05
C VAL A 91 -0.79 -19.45 -1.40
N THR A 92 -1.89 -19.37 -2.13
CA THR A 92 -1.94 -18.55 -3.34
C THR A 92 -1.85 -17.08 -2.91
N PRO A 93 -0.88 -16.29 -3.40
CA PRO A 93 -0.95 -14.85 -3.21
C PRO A 93 -2.22 -14.40 -3.91
N SER A 94 -3.18 -13.88 -3.13
CA SER A 94 -4.51 -13.51 -3.62
C SER A 94 -4.36 -12.60 -4.86
N PRO A 95 -4.62 -13.10 -6.09
CA PRO A 95 -4.28 -12.40 -7.32
C PRO A 95 -5.16 -11.17 -7.57
N GLU A 96 -6.25 -11.04 -6.82
CA GLU A 96 -7.29 -10.01 -7.03
C GLU A 96 -6.98 -8.68 -6.32
N ARG A 97 -5.89 -8.59 -5.53
CA ARG A 97 -5.61 -7.40 -4.70
C ARG A 97 -5.19 -6.14 -5.47
N CYS A 98 -4.85 -6.27 -6.75
CA CYS A 98 -4.43 -5.15 -7.61
C CYS A 98 -5.18 -5.11 -8.96
N GLY A 99 -6.32 -5.82 -9.09
CA GLY A 99 -7.14 -5.87 -10.30
C GLY A 99 -8.01 -4.64 -10.50
#